data_AF-A0A9X4H4W7-F1
#
_entry.id   AF-A0A9X4H4W7-F1
#
_cell.length_a   1.000
_cell.length_b   1.000
_cell.length_c   1.000
_cell.angle_alpha   90.00
_cell.angle_beta   90.00
_cell.angle_gamma   90.00
#
_symmetry.space_group_name_H-M   'P 1'
#
loop_
_entity.id
_entity.type
_entity.pdbx_description
1 polymer ?
#
loop_
_entity_poly.entity_id
_entity_poly.type
_entity_poly.pdbx_seq_one_letter_code
_entity_poly.pdbx_strand_id
1 'polypeptide(L)'
;MVYIKKWIYYLVVAIALLTGTMCSTAMADPLDQWAWRNPLPQGNRLNSVSYGNGIFVAVGSNGTILTSTDSVNCNGTNWTIQTSGTLNGFFAVSYGNGTFAAVGSFGSIGH
;
A
#
# COMPACT_ATOMS: atom_id res chain seq x y z
N MET A 1 -39.24 -5.00 26.39
CA MET A 1 -37.80 -4.73 26.57
C MET A 1 -36.87 -5.36 25.51
N VAL A 2 -37.40 -6.07 24.49
CA VAL A 2 -36.59 -6.76 23.45
C VAL A 2 -36.32 -5.90 22.20
N TYR A 3 -37.26 -5.03 21.82
CA TYR A 3 -37.14 -4.18 20.62
C TYR A 3 -36.07 -3.09 20.72
N ILE A 4 -35.88 -2.50 21.91
CA ILE A 4 -34.88 -1.45 22.17
C ILE A 4 -33.45 -1.99 21.97
N LYS A 5 -33.19 -3.26 22.33
CA LYS A 5 -31.87 -3.88 22.18
C LYS A 5 -31.49 -4.15 20.72
N LYS A 6 -32.47 -4.48 19.87
CA LYS A 6 -32.23 -4.67 18.42
C LYS A 6 -31.96 -3.33 17.71
N TRP A 7 -32.70 -2.28 18.05
CA TRP A 7 -32.49 -0.95 17.45
C TRP A 7 -31.10 -0.37 17.79
N ILE A 8 -30.66 -0.52 19.05
CA ILE A 8 -29.30 -0.14 19.46
C ILE A 8 -28.23 -0.96 18.72
N TYR A 9 -28.46 -2.25 18.50
CA TYR A 9 -27.55 -3.08 17.71
C TYR A 9 -27.40 -2.57 16.27
N TYR A 10 -28.50 -2.27 15.57
CA TYR A 10 -28.43 -1.71 14.22
C TYR A 10 -27.83 -0.30 14.19
N LEU A 11 -28.06 0.51 15.21
CA LEU A 11 -27.45 1.84 15.35
C LEU A 11 -25.91 1.74 15.53
N VAL A 12 -25.45 0.83 16.39
CA VAL A 12 -24.01 0.61 16.61
C VAL A 12 -23.34 0.01 15.36
N VAL A 13 -24.00 -0.92 14.68
CA VAL A 13 -23.50 -1.47 13.40
C VAL A 13 -23.46 -0.39 12.31
N ALA A 14 -24.48 0.48 12.22
CA ALA A 14 -24.47 1.61 11.28
C ALA A 14 -23.35 2.61 11.58
N ILE A 15 -23.11 2.94 12.86
CA ILE A 15 -22.01 3.82 13.28
C ILE A 15 -20.65 3.17 12.99
N ALA A 16 -20.48 1.87 13.25
CA ALA A 16 -19.24 1.15 12.95
C ALA A 16 -18.95 1.07 11.44
N LEU A 17 -19.99 1.01 10.60
CA LEU A 17 -19.88 1.11 9.14
C LEU A 17 -19.58 2.54 8.67
N LEU A 18 -19.92 3.56 9.46
CA LEU A 18 -19.62 4.98 9.22
C LEU A 18 -18.23 5.40 9.72
N THR A 19 -17.59 4.62 10.59
CA THR A 19 -16.20 4.84 11.04
C THR A 19 -15.16 4.12 10.19
N GLY A 20 -15.57 3.42 9.13
CA GLY A 20 -14.64 2.92 8.13
C GLY A 20 -13.86 4.11 7.60
N THR A 21 -12.57 4.17 7.88
CA THR A 21 -11.68 5.20 7.37
C THR A 21 -11.66 5.09 5.85
N MET A 22 -12.59 5.76 5.19
CA MET A 22 -12.45 6.11 3.79
C MET A 22 -11.16 6.90 3.64
N CYS A 23 -10.33 6.54 2.65
CA CYS A 23 -9.23 7.35 2.15
C CYS A 23 -9.68 8.81 2.14
N SER A 24 -9.20 9.60 3.10
CA SER A 24 -9.70 10.95 3.26
C SER A 24 -9.28 11.72 2.01
N THR A 25 -10.24 12.08 1.17
CA THR A 25 -10.00 12.91 -0.01
C THR A 25 -9.92 14.37 0.43
N ALA A 26 -8.97 14.71 1.29
CA ALA A 26 -8.82 16.07 1.75
C ALA A 26 -7.38 16.31 2.25
N MET A 27 -6.60 16.93 1.37
CA MET A 27 -5.27 17.50 1.61
C MET A 27 -4.16 16.45 1.79
N ALA A 28 -3.01 16.67 1.14
CA ALA A 28 -1.80 15.97 1.56
C ALA A 28 -1.65 16.20 3.06
N ASP A 29 -1.49 15.13 3.85
CA ASP A 29 -1.21 15.24 5.28
C ASP A 29 -0.09 16.29 5.49
N PRO A 30 -0.12 17.06 6.60
CA PRO A 30 0.98 17.94 6.92
C PRO A 30 2.28 17.15 6.80
N LEU A 31 3.25 17.66 6.03
CA LEU A 31 4.57 17.02 5.80
C LEU A 31 5.40 16.84 7.09
N ASP A 32 4.78 17.13 8.23
CA ASP A 32 5.34 17.18 9.57
C ASP A 32 5.06 15.90 10.37
N GLN A 33 4.18 15.01 9.89
CA GLN A 33 3.90 13.73 10.56
C GLN A 33 4.55 12.55 9.82
N TRP A 34 5.75 12.18 10.28
CA TRP A 34 6.46 11.00 9.82
C TRP A 34 6.22 9.84 10.76
N ALA A 35 5.71 8.74 10.21
CA ALA A 35 5.54 7.50 10.96
C ALA A 35 6.43 6.43 10.33
N TRP A 36 7.41 5.92 11.09
CA TRP A 36 8.29 4.87 10.59
C TRP A 36 7.50 3.59 10.26
N ARG A 37 7.88 2.94 9.17
CA ARG A 37 7.31 1.69 8.70
C ARG A 37 8.43 0.76 8.27
N ASN A 38 8.40 -0.48 8.73
CA ASN A 38 9.21 -1.56 8.18
C ASN A 38 8.27 -2.55 7.50
N PRO A 39 8.16 -2.51 6.17
CA PRO A 39 7.24 -3.38 5.45
C PRO A 39 7.71 -4.83 5.55
N LEU A 40 7.11 -5.54 6.49
CA LEU A 40 7.07 -7.00 6.53
C LEU A 40 6.28 -7.50 5.32
N PRO A 41 6.58 -8.69 4.78
CA PRO A 41 7.30 -9.80 5.41
C PRO A 41 8.80 -9.90 5.08
N GLN A 42 9.44 -8.85 4.57
CA GLN A 42 10.82 -8.90 4.09
C GLN A 42 11.77 -7.97 4.88
N GLY A 43 13.06 -8.32 4.93
CA GLY A 43 14.11 -7.55 5.63
C GLY A 43 15.18 -6.95 4.70
N ASN A 44 14.98 -7.00 3.38
CA ASN A 44 15.87 -6.41 2.39
C ASN A 44 15.71 -4.89 2.35
N ARG A 45 16.79 -4.21 1.92
CA ARG A 45 16.79 -2.79 1.64
C ARG A 45 15.84 -2.47 0.48
N LEU A 46 14.90 -1.56 0.73
CA LEU A 46 14.09 -0.94 -0.31
C LEU A 46 14.82 0.29 -0.86
N ASN A 47 14.76 0.45 -2.17
CA ASN A 47 15.47 1.50 -2.90
C ASN A 47 14.53 2.56 -3.48
N SER A 48 13.28 2.20 -3.81
CA SER A 48 12.31 3.12 -4.41
C SER A 48 10.88 2.69 -4.14
N VAL A 49 9.96 3.66 -4.15
CA VAL A 49 8.50 3.44 -4.08
C VAL A 49 7.79 4.36 -5.09
N SER A 50 6.73 3.87 -5.73
CA SER A 50 5.86 4.64 -6.62
C SER A 50 4.40 4.35 -6.30
N TYR A 51 3.54 5.37 -6.38
CA TYR A 51 2.10 5.22 -6.28
C TYR A 51 1.46 5.42 -7.65
N GLY A 52 0.46 4.61 -7.97
CA GLY A 52 -0.24 4.66 -9.25
C GLY A 52 -1.41 3.68 -9.27
N ASN A 53 -2.47 4.01 -10.01
CA ASN A 53 -3.67 3.16 -10.12
C ASN A 53 -4.26 2.69 -8.77
N GLY A 54 -4.18 3.51 -7.72
CA GLY A 54 -4.68 3.14 -6.39
C GLY A 54 -3.79 2.19 -5.59
N ILE A 55 -2.58 1.88 -6.06
CA ILE A 55 -1.66 0.95 -5.39
C ILE A 55 -0.27 1.58 -5.20
N PHE A 56 0.43 1.18 -4.14
CA PHE A 56 1.85 1.47 -3.98
C PHE A 56 2.68 0.27 -4.46
N VAL A 57 3.79 0.54 -5.12
CA VAL A 57 4.79 -0.46 -5.50
C VAL A 57 6.14 -0.03 -4.94
N ALA A 58 6.76 -0.87 -4.13
CA ALA A 58 8.10 -0.66 -3.62
C ALA A 58 9.05 -1.73 -4.16
N VAL A 59 10.28 -1.34 -4.46
CA VAL A 59 11.29 -2.23 -5.03
C VAL A 59 12.60 -2.14 -4.25
N GLY A 60 13.39 -3.21 -4.27
CA GLY A 60 14.61 -3.30 -3.46
C GLY A 60 15.60 -4.37 -3.89
N SER A 61 16.53 -4.70 -2.99
CA SER A 61 17.57 -5.71 -3.20
C SER A 61 16.98 -7.12 -3.39
N ASN A 62 17.78 -8.04 -3.95
CA ASN A 62 17.42 -9.46 -4.08
C ASN A 62 16.10 -9.73 -4.83
N GLY A 63 15.80 -8.93 -5.85
CA GLY A 63 14.54 -9.06 -6.59
C GLY A 63 13.29 -8.66 -5.82
N THR A 64 13.43 -7.89 -4.73
CA THR A 64 12.29 -7.48 -3.90
C THR A 64 11.34 -6.58 -4.68
N ILE A 65 10.09 -7.02 -4.81
CA ILE A 65 8.94 -6.22 -5.24
C ILE A 65 7.85 -6.39 -4.19
N LEU A 66 7.32 -5.28 -3.70
CA LEU A 66 6.21 -5.23 -2.75
C LEU A 66 5.08 -4.40 -3.35
N THR A 67 3.84 -4.84 -3.16
CA THR A 67 2.64 -4.08 -3.53
C THR A 67 1.78 -3.81 -2.31
N SER A 68 1.24 -2.60 -2.20
CA SER A 68 0.19 -2.27 -1.24
C SER A 68 -1.06 -1.84 -1.99
N THR A 69 -2.10 -2.67 -1.89
CA THR A 69 -3.41 -2.45 -2.52
C THR A 69 -4.44 -1.97 -1.51
N ASP A 70 -4.04 -1.21 -0.47
CA ASP A 70 -4.98 -0.71 0.55
C ASP A 70 -5.97 0.27 -0.09
N SER A 71 -6.99 -0.30 -0.71
CA SER A 71 -8.03 0.36 -1.49
C SER A 71 -9.01 1.14 -0.61
N VAL A 72 -8.94 0.91 0.70
CA VAL A 72 -9.80 1.57 1.68
C VAL A 72 -9.08 2.77 2.27
N ASN A 73 -7.79 2.66 2.61
CA ASN A 73 -7.07 3.70 3.37
C ASN A 73 -5.93 4.40 2.61
N CYS A 74 -5.50 3.91 1.44
CA CYS A 74 -4.38 4.46 0.63
C CYS A 74 -3.12 4.80 1.45
N ASN A 75 -2.90 4.14 2.59
CA ASN A 75 -1.91 4.55 3.59
C ASN A 75 -0.58 3.77 3.47
N GLY A 76 -0.47 2.85 2.50
CA GLY A 76 0.73 2.04 2.28
C GLY A 76 1.15 1.22 3.51
N THR A 77 0.20 0.73 4.31
CA THR A 77 0.52 -0.01 5.55
C THR A 77 0.62 -1.52 5.34
N ASN A 78 -0.18 -2.08 4.44
CA ASN A 78 -0.23 -3.51 4.18
C ASN A 78 0.49 -3.84 2.88
N TRP A 79 1.59 -4.59 2.96
CA TRP A 79 2.43 -4.94 1.81
C TRP A 79 2.42 -6.44 1.57
N THR A 80 2.38 -6.82 0.29
CA THR A 80 2.49 -8.20 -0.17
C THR A 80 3.71 -8.36 -1.07
N ILE A 81 4.45 -9.46 -0.92
CA ILE A 81 5.57 -9.80 -1.81
C ILE A 81 5.04 -10.22 -3.16
N GLN A 82 5.66 -9.70 -4.22
CA GLN A 82 5.44 -10.13 -5.59
C GLN A 82 6.66 -10.88 -6.12
N THR A 83 6.41 -11.85 -7.00
CA THR A 83 7.46 -12.58 -7.70
C THR A 83 8.02 -11.72 -8.82
N SER A 84 9.32 -11.40 -8.76
CA SER A 84 10.00 -10.61 -9.79
C SER A 84 10.64 -11.45 -10.91
N GLY A 85 10.74 -12.77 -10.73
CA GLY A 85 11.40 -13.67 -11.67
C GLY A 85 12.93 -13.55 -11.71
N THR A 86 13.52 -12.72 -10.84
CA THR A 86 14.97 -12.51 -10.76
C THR A 86 15.41 -12.30 -9.31
N LEU A 87 16.70 -12.53 -9.04
CA LEU A 87 17.33 -12.15 -7.77
C LEU A 87 18.07 -10.81 -7.87
N ASN A 88 18.07 -10.17 -9.04
CA ASN A 88 18.71 -8.88 -9.23
C ASN A 88 17.99 -7.78 -8.45
N GLY A 89 18.75 -6.89 -7.83
CA GLY A 89 18.20 -5.73 -7.14
C GLY A 89 17.61 -4.71 -8.10
N PHE A 90 16.47 -4.13 -7.72
CA PHE A 90 15.85 -3.00 -8.40
C PHE A 90 16.23 -1.69 -7.69
N PHE A 91 16.52 -0.66 -8.48
CA PHE A 91 16.96 0.64 -7.98
C PHE A 91 15.84 1.69 -8.02
N ALA A 92 14.99 1.63 -9.03
CA ALA A 92 13.93 2.62 -9.23
C ALA A 92 12.65 1.95 -9.76
N VAL A 93 11.51 2.53 -9.43
CA VAL A 93 10.20 2.20 -9.98
C VAL A 93 9.42 3.47 -10.28
N SER A 94 8.72 3.50 -11.40
CA SER A 94 7.84 4.61 -11.80
C SER A 94 6.54 4.08 -12.38
N TYR A 95 5.45 4.82 -12.18
CA TYR A 95 4.16 4.53 -12.78
C TYR A 95 3.87 5.49 -13.94
N GLY A 96 3.40 4.97 -15.07
CA GLY A 96 3.01 5.76 -16.23
C GLY A 96 2.19 4.93 -17.22
N ASN A 97 1.24 5.57 -17.91
CA ASN A 97 0.40 4.92 -18.92
C ASN A 97 -0.28 3.61 -18.45
N GLY A 98 -0.72 3.54 -17.20
CA GLY A 98 -1.38 2.34 -16.66
C GLY A 98 -0.42 1.22 -16.21
N THR A 99 0.90 1.44 -16.25
CA THR A 99 1.89 0.39 -15.99
C THR A 99 2.98 0.88 -15.03
N PHE A 100 3.47 -0.03 -14.19
CA PHE A 100 4.67 0.19 -13.39
C PHE A 100 5.89 -0.31 -14.17
N ALA A 101 6.95 0.48 -14.19
CA ALA A 101 8.23 0.10 -14.75
C ALA A 101 9.28 0.11 -13.62
N ALA A 102 9.87 -1.05 -13.35
CA ALA A 102 10.99 -1.20 -12.42
C ALA A 102 12.29 -1.41 -13.19
N VAL A 103 13.36 -0.75 -12.76
CA VAL A 103 14.71 -0.89 -13.35
C VAL A 103 15.72 -1.33 -12.29
N GLY A 104 16.58 -2.27 -12.66
CA GLY A 104 17.54 -2.88 -11.76
C GLY A 104 18.83 -3.30 -12.46
N SER A 105 19.71 -3.98 -11.72
CA SER A 105 20.98 -4.50 -12.25
C SER A 105 20.74 -5.28 -13.55
N PHE A 106 21.59 -5.03 -14.56
CA PHE A 106 21.56 -5.67 -15.89
C PHE A 106 20.36 -5.34 -16.80
N GLY A 107 19.67 -4.20 -16.58
CA GLY A 107 18.55 -3.81 -17.44
C GLY A 107 17.29 -4.65 -17.25
N SER A 108 17.17 -5.29 -16.07
CA SER A 108 15.99 -6.07 -15.69
C SER A 108 14.77 -5.15 -15.67
N ILE A 109 13.88 -5.28 -16.66
CA ILE A 109 12.55 -4.64 -16.70
C ILE A 109 11.56 -5.67 -16.14
N GLY A 110 11.02 -5.38 -14.96
CA GLY A 110 9.81 -6.06 -14.46
C GLY A 110 8.59 -5.21 -14.83
N HIS A 111 7.60 -5.84 -15.47
CA HIS A 111 6.26 -5.29 -15.71
C HIS A 111 5.28 -5.76 -14.65
#